data_AF-B5VZC8-F1
#
_entry.id   AF-B5VZC8-F1
#
_cell.length_a   1.000
_cell.length_b   1.000
_cell.length_c   1.000
_cell.angle_alpha   90.00
_cell.angle_beta   90.00
_cell.angle_gamma   90.00
#
_symmetry.space_group_name_H-M   'P 1'
#
loop_
_entity.id
_entity.type
_entity.pdbx_description
1 polymer ?
#
loop_
_entity_poly.entity_id
_entity_poly.type
_entity_poly.pdbx_seq_one_letter_code
_entity_poly.pdbx_strand_id
1 'polypeptide(L)'
;MKPNTNLFVRLSETQKVGWVKPNTNLFVRLSETQKVGWVKPNTNLFVGLSETQKVGWVKPNTNLFVGLSETQKVGWVKPNTNLFVGLSETQKVGWVKPNTNLFVRLSETQKVGWVKPNTNLFVRLSETQKVGWVKPNTNLFVRLSETQKVGWVKPNTNLFVRLSETQKVGWVKPNTNLFVRLSETQKVGWVKPNTNLFVGLSETQKVGWVKPNTNLFVGLSETQKVGWVKPNTNLFVGLSETQKVGWVKPNTNLFVRLSETQKVGWVKPNTNLFVGLSETQKVGWVKPNTNLFVRLSETQKVGWVKPNTNLFVRLSETQHESKLLNWDSPGRLGGVDG
;
A
#
# COMPACT_ATOMS: atom_id res chain seq x y z
N MET A 1 2.85 51.38 -10.73
CA MET A 1 3.19 49.98 -10.41
C MET A 1 4.61 49.94 -9.83
N LYS A 2 4.87 49.19 -8.75
CA LYS A 2 6.25 48.71 -8.52
C LYS A 2 6.53 47.66 -9.61
N PRO A 3 7.66 47.67 -10.31
CA PRO A 3 7.89 46.70 -11.39
C PRO A 3 7.89 45.28 -10.81
N ASN A 4 7.09 44.39 -11.42
CA ASN A 4 7.05 42.97 -11.08
C ASN A 4 8.26 42.27 -11.72
N THR A 5 9.47 42.63 -11.29
CA THR A 5 10.71 42.12 -11.89
C THR A 5 10.90 40.66 -11.53
N ASN A 6 10.61 39.76 -12.47
CA ASN A 6 11.05 38.36 -12.38
C ASN A 6 12.58 38.34 -12.32
N LEU A 7 13.16 37.67 -11.32
CA LEU A 7 14.61 37.56 -11.21
C LEU A 7 15.08 36.24 -11.82
N PHE A 8 16.03 36.32 -12.76
CA PHE A 8 16.69 35.17 -13.36
C PHE A 8 18.15 35.13 -12.91
N VAL A 9 18.60 34.00 -12.39
CA VAL A 9 19.98 33.73 -12.00
C VAL A 9 20.44 32.49 -12.76
N ARG A 10 21.48 32.63 -13.59
CA ARG A 10 22.14 31.52 -14.27
C ARG A 10 23.64 31.59 -14.00
N LEU A 11 24.22 30.53 -13.43
CA LEU A 11 25.66 30.39 -13.18
C LEU A 11 26.11 29.00 -13.65
N SER A 12 27.28 28.89 -14.27
CA SER A 12 27.85 27.62 -14.75
C SER A 12 28.59 26.88 -13.63
N GLU A 13 29.51 27.54 -12.96
CA GLU A 13 30.28 27.01 -11.84
C GLU A 13 30.17 27.97 -10.65
N THR A 14 29.93 27.46 -9.44
CA THR A 14 29.88 28.31 -8.24
C THR A 14 30.11 27.51 -6.95
N GLN A 15 31.11 27.89 -6.16
CA GLN A 15 31.30 27.27 -4.84
C GLN A 15 30.09 27.46 -3.90
N LYS A 16 29.54 28.69 -3.81
CA LYS A 16 28.49 29.03 -2.84
C LYS A 16 27.49 30.05 -3.39
N VAL A 17 26.20 29.71 -3.41
CA VAL A 17 25.11 30.68 -3.54
C VAL A 17 24.55 31.01 -2.15
N GLY A 18 24.52 32.29 -1.80
CA GLY A 18 24.20 32.81 -0.47
C GLY A 18 22.70 32.90 -0.15
N TRP A 19 22.26 34.10 0.25
CA TRP A 19 20.86 34.41 0.55
C TRP A 19 20.19 35.08 -0.65
N VAL A 20 19.00 34.62 -1.05
CA VAL A 20 18.23 35.20 -2.17
C VAL A 20 16.76 35.41 -1.76
N LYS A 21 16.29 36.66 -1.82
CA LYS A 21 14.95 37.10 -1.33
C LYS A 21 14.29 38.15 -2.28
N PRO A 22 13.83 37.75 -3.48
CA PRO A 22 13.13 38.66 -4.38
C PRO A 22 11.63 38.75 -4.06
N ASN A 23 10.99 39.82 -4.54
CA ASN A 23 9.61 40.17 -4.22
C ASN A 23 8.54 39.44 -5.06
N THR A 24 8.94 38.76 -6.13
CA THR A 24 8.05 38.09 -7.09
C THR A 24 8.60 36.69 -7.42
N ASN A 25 8.60 36.27 -8.70
CA ASN A 25 9.11 34.98 -9.13
C ASN A 25 10.64 35.00 -9.20
N LEU A 26 11.25 33.87 -8.82
CA LEU A 26 12.68 33.63 -8.94
C LEU A 26 12.94 32.38 -9.77
N PHE A 27 13.78 32.50 -10.78
CA PHE A 27 14.30 31.40 -11.59
C PHE A 27 15.80 31.26 -11.33
N VAL A 28 16.24 30.12 -10.82
CA VAL A 28 17.64 29.80 -10.57
C VAL A 28 18.02 28.59 -11.42
N ARG A 29 19.06 28.71 -12.25
CA ARG A 29 19.74 27.59 -12.91
C ARG A 29 21.22 27.60 -12.54
N LEU A 30 21.71 26.56 -11.87
CA LEU A 30 23.13 26.40 -11.57
C LEU A 30 23.61 25.04 -12.11
N SER A 31 24.81 25.00 -12.69
CA SER A 31 25.59 23.77 -12.79
C SER A 31 26.65 23.75 -11.69
N GLU A 32 27.36 22.62 -11.54
CA GLU A 32 28.61 22.48 -10.76
C GLU A 32 28.68 23.33 -9.47
N THR A 33 27.80 23.02 -8.52
CA THR A 33 27.60 23.86 -7.32
C THR A 33 27.83 23.07 -6.02
N GLN A 34 28.85 23.44 -5.26
CA GLN A 34 29.10 22.78 -3.97
C GLN A 34 27.97 23.07 -2.95
N LYS A 35 27.46 24.31 -2.88
CA LYS A 35 26.47 24.67 -1.85
C LYS A 35 25.49 25.78 -2.25
N VAL A 36 24.19 25.46 -2.18
CA VAL A 36 23.10 26.47 -2.19
C VAL A 36 22.63 26.74 -0.76
N GLY A 37 22.57 28.01 -0.37
CA GLY A 37 22.28 28.50 0.97
C GLY A 37 20.79 28.57 1.34
N TRP A 38 20.27 29.80 1.45
CA TRP A 38 18.90 30.10 1.89
C TRP A 38 18.14 30.86 0.81
N VAL A 39 17.00 30.30 0.36
CA VAL A 39 16.20 30.89 -0.73
C VAL A 39 14.76 31.10 -0.27
N LYS A 40 14.30 32.36 -0.28
CA LYS A 40 13.01 32.79 0.29
C LYS A 40 12.33 33.90 -0.55
N PRO A 41 11.79 33.59 -1.75
CA PRO A 41 11.01 34.54 -2.54
C PRO A 41 9.57 34.65 -2.03
N ASN A 42 8.93 35.78 -2.34
CA ASN A 42 7.58 36.10 -1.87
C ASN A 42 6.45 35.45 -2.69
N THR A 43 6.72 34.91 -3.89
CA THR A 43 5.74 34.11 -4.64
C THR A 43 6.34 32.77 -5.07
N ASN A 44 6.58 32.56 -6.37
CA ASN A 44 7.02 31.29 -6.92
C ASN A 44 8.55 31.19 -7.01
N LEU A 45 9.06 29.98 -6.86
CA LEU A 45 10.48 29.66 -7.01
C LEU A 45 10.64 28.50 -7.97
N PHE A 46 11.47 28.68 -9.00
CA PHE A 46 11.90 27.65 -9.93
C PHE A 46 13.41 27.46 -9.78
N VAL A 47 13.84 26.25 -9.43
CA VAL A 47 15.25 25.90 -9.20
C VAL A 47 15.59 24.70 -10.07
N GLY A 48 16.55 24.85 -10.98
CA GLY A 48 17.17 23.77 -11.73
C GLY A 48 18.65 23.67 -11.35
N LEU A 49 19.11 22.58 -10.73
CA LEU A 49 20.53 22.39 -10.42
C LEU A 49 21.08 21.10 -11.07
N SER A 50 22.26 21.16 -11.67
CA SER A 50 23.09 19.98 -11.96
C SER A 50 24.20 19.83 -10.90
N GLU A 51 24.78 18.63 -10.80
CA GLU A 51 26.04 18.34 -10.09
C GLU A 51 26.21 19.10 -8.77
N THR A 52 25.25 18.92 -7.87
CA THR A 52 25.14 19.73 -6.65
C THR A 52 25.41 18.89 -5.40
N GLN A 53 26.48 19.22 -4.66
CA GLN A 53 26.78 18.49 -3.43
C GLN A 53 25.74 18.76 -2.33
N LYS A 54 25.28 20.01 -2.16
CA LYS A 54 24.37 20.35 -1.04
C LYS A 54 23.41 21.50 -1.29
N VAL A 55 22.11 21.21 -1.17
CA VAL A 55 21.05 22.22 -1.08
C VAL A 55 20.62 22.44 0.37
N GLY A 56 20.59 23.71 0.81
CA GLY A 56 20.32 24.13 2.19
C GLY A 56 18.83 24.20 2.57
N TRP A 57 18.33 25.42 2.77
CA TRP A 57 16.97 25.71 3.22
C TRP A 57 16.19 26.49 2.17
N VAL A 58 15.02 25.98 1.77
CA VAL A 58 14.18 26.58 0.72
C VAL A 58 12.76 26.79 1.24
N LYS A 59 12.31 28.05 1.28
CA LYS A 59 11.04 28.47 1.92
C LYS A 59 10.31 29.61 1.17
N PRO A 60 9.75 29.37 -0.04
CA PRO A 60 8.91 30.36 -0.72
C PRO A 60 7.51 30.44 -0.11
N ASN A 61 6.85 31.59 -0.32
CA ASN A 61 5.53 31.88 0.24
C ASN A 61 4.34 31.32 -0.56
N THR A 62 4.52 30.91 -1.81
CA THR A 62 3.50 30.12 -2.54
C THR A 62 4.12 28.82 -3.07
N ASN A 63 4.44 28.75 -4.37
CA ASN A 63 4.84 27.51 -5.03
C ASN A 63 6.36 27.36 -5.15
N LEU A 64 6.80 26.12 -5.12
CA LEU A 64 8.20 25.73 -5.34
C LEU A 64 8.28 24.62 -6.38
N PHE A 65 9.08 24.84 -7.42
CA PHE A 65 9.45 23.87 -8.44
C PHE A 65 10.96 23.64 -8.35
N VAL A 66 11.37 22.41 -8.13
CA VAL A 66 12.78 22.00 -7.97
C VAL A 66 13.06 20.85 -8.92
N GLY A 67 13.95 21.04 -9.87
CA GLY A 67 14.57 20.01 -10.69
C GLY A 67 16.04 19.86 -10.31
N LEU A 68 16.49 18.71 -9.81
CA LEU A 68 17.92 18.48 -9.56
C LEU A 68 18.40 17.22 -10.29
N SER A 69 19.58 17.27 -10.90
CA SER A 69 20.36 16.08 -11.29
C SER A 69 21.54 15.89 -10.33
N GLU A 70 22.09 14.67 -10.30
CA GLU A 70 23.39 14.34 -9.70
C GLU A 70 23.65 15.01 -8.34
N THR A 71 22.69 14.87 -7.43
CA THR A 71 22.67 15.62 -6.18
C THR A 71 22.95 14.73 -4.97
N GLN A 72 24.03 15.02 -4.24
CA GLN A 72 24.38 14.23 -3.06
C GLN A 72 23.40 14.44 -1.90
N LYS A 73 22.98 15.70 -1.63
CA LYS A 73 22.14 15.99 -0.46
C LYS A 73 21.19 17.19 -0.61
N VAL A 74 19.90 16.92 -0.45
CA VAL A 74 18.86 17.94 -0.28
C VAL A 74 18.50 18.10 1.21
N GLY A 75 18.53 19.32 1.72
CA GLY A 75 18.30 19.68 3.13
C GLY A 75 16.83 19.76 3.54
N TRP A 76 16.37 20.97 3.84
CA TRP A 76 15.03 21.25 4.37
C TRP A 76 14.20 22.09 3.38
N VAL A 77 13.03 21.57 3.01
CA VAL A 77 12.16 22.20 2.01
C VAL A 77 10.76 22.40 2.60
N LYS A 78 10.33 23.67 2.74
CA LYS A 78 9.10 24.06 3.46
C LYS A 78 8.36 25.25 2.80
N PRO A 79 7.79 25.09 1.59
CA PRO A 79 6.96 26.13 0.99
C PRO A 79 5.58 26.21 1.66
N ASN A 80 4.94 27.37 1.57
CA ASN A 80 3.66 27.60 2.23
C ASN A 80 2.44 27.05 1.48
N THR A 81 2.52 26.76 0.17
CA THR A 81 1.45 26.03 -0.55
C THR A 81 2.01 24.78 -1.22
N ASN A 82 2.21 24.80 -2.54
CA ASN A 82 2.55 23.60 -3.32
C ASN A 82 4.06 23.43 -3.51
N LEU A 83 4.49 22.18 -3.56
CA LEU A 83 5.86 21.79 -3.83
C LEU A 83 5.89 20.73 -4.94
N PHE A 84 6.64 21.00 -6.00
CA PHE A 84 6.96 20.08 -7.09
C PHE A 84 8.47 19.82 -7.07
N VAL A 85 8.85 18.55 -6.95
CA VAL A 85 10.24 18.10 -6.87
C VAL A 85 10.46 17.00 -7.90
N GLY A 86 11.34 17.23 -8.87
CA GLY A 86 11.89 16.23 -9.77
C GLY A 86 13.37 16.04 -9.47
N LEU A 87 13.80 14.86 -9.02
CA LEU A 87 15.23 14.58 -8.83
C LEU A 87 15.65 13.37 -9.68
N SER A 88 16.83 13.44 -10.30
CA SER A 88 17.57 12.27 -10.79
C SER A 88 18.77 12.00 -9.88
N GLU A 89 19.30 10.78 -9.91
CA GLU A 89 20.61 10.40 -9.37
C GLU A 89 20.94 11.02 -8.01
N THR A 90 20.01 10.86 -7.07
CA THR A 90 20.07 11.56 -5.77
C THR A 90 20.36 10.59 -4.63
N GLN A 91 21.48 10.81 -3.92
CA GLN A 91 21.82 9.94 -2.79
C GLN A 91 20.84 10.13 -1.63
N LYS A 92 20.61 11.36 -1.16
CA LYS A 92 19.88 11.63 0.10
C LYS A 92 18.95 12.85 0.04
N VAL A 93 17.66 12.60 0.21
CA VAL A 93 16.64 13.65 0.44
C VAL A 93 16.30 13.75 1.93
N GLY A 94 16.40 14.95 2.50
CA GLY A 94 16.20 15.24 3.92
C GLY A 94 14.74 15.33 4.38
N TRP A 95 14.31 16.53 4.77
CA TRP A 95 12.99 16.79 5.36
C TRP A 95 12.15 17.69 4.45
N VAL A 96 10.95 17.22 4.11
CA VAL A 96 10.04 17.90 3.19
C VAL A 96 8.66 18.08 3.83
N LYS A 97 8.24 19.35 4.03
CA LYS A 97 7.04 19.71 4.80
C LYS A 97 6.29 20.94 4.22
N PRO A 98 5.64 20.85 3.04
CA PRO A 98 4.78 21.92 2.54
C PRO A 98 3.43 21.96 3.27
N ASN A 99 2.77 23.12 3.31
CA ASN A 99 1.50 23.25 4.04
C ASN A 99 0.25 22.82 3.24
N THR A 100 0.31 22.59 1.93
CA THR A 100 -0.82 21.98 1.20
C THR A 100 -0.38 20.71 0.44
N ASN A 101 0.07 20.84 -0.81
CA ASN A 101 0.34 19.71 -1.69
C ASN A 101 1.83 19.49 -1.95
N LEU A 102 2.20 18.23 -2.12
CA LEU A 102 3.54 17.80 -2.48
C LEU A 102 3.49 16.82 -3.63
N PHE A 103 4.19 17.13 -4.71
CA PHE A 103 4.43 16.27 -5.87
C PHE A 103 5.93 15.96 -5.92
N VAL A 104 6.27 14.69 -5.88
CA VAL A 104 7.66 14.19 -5.90
C VAL A 104 7.80 13.17 -7.01
N ARG A 105 8.71 13.40 -7.95
CA ARG A 105 9.19 12.44 -8.94
C ARG A 105 10.68 12.21 -8.69
N LEU A 106 11.09 11.00 -8.33
CA LEU A 106 12.52 10.66 -8.21
C LEU A 106 12.86 9.52 -9.18
N SER A 107 14.04 9.60 -9.80
CA SER A 107 14.75 8.46 -10.39
C SER A 107 15.95 8.12 -9.52
N GLU A 108 16.44 6.88 -9.60
CA GLU A 108 17.76 6.44 -9.12
C GLU A 108 18.14 7.03 -7.75
N THR A 109 17.30 6.76 -6.75
CA THR A 109 17.43 7.40 -5.44
C THR A 109 17.76 6.39 -4.35
N GLN A 110 18.90 6.58 -3.68
CA GLN A 110 19.33 5.66 -2.62
C GLN A 110 18.45 5.80 -1.36
N LYS A 111 18.16 7.04 -0.91
CA LYS A 111 17.41 7.26 0.35
C LYS A 111 16.54 8.51 0.37
N VAL A 112 15.24 8.30 0.61
CA VAL A 112 14.28 9.35 0.97
C VAL A 112 14.05 9.36 2.48
N GLY A 113 14.18 10.53 3.12
CA GLY A 113 14.06 10.75 4.56
C GLY A 113 12.63 10.83 5.09
N TRP A 114 12.22 12.03 5.52
CA TRP A 114 10.94 12.28 6.19
C TRP A 114 10.07 13.22 5.36
N VAL A 115 8.85 12.77 5.04
CA VAL A 115 7.92 13.50 4.18
C VAL A 115 6.57 13.67 4.89
N LYS A 116 6.20 14.93 5.19
CA LYS A 116 5.03 15.27 6.02
C LYS A 116 4.28 16.53 5.53
N PRO A 117 3.61 16.50 4.36
CA PRO A 117 2.77 17.61 3.93
C PRO A 117 1.45 17.63 4.72
N ASN A 118 0.83 18.80 4.86
CA ASN A 118 -0.40 18.88 5.65
C ASN A 118 -1.66 18.42 4.89
N THR A 119 -1.67 18.36 3.56
CA THR A 119 -2.86 17.95 2.80
C THR A 119 -2.58 16.71 1.95
N ASN A 120 -2.14 16.88 0.68
CA ASN A 120 -1.95 15.77 -0.26
C ASN A 120 -0.47 15.52 -0.57
N LEU A 121 -0.15 14.26 -0.80
CA LEU A 121 1.17 13.80 -1.21
C LEU A 121 1.05 12.87 -2.42
N PHE A 122 1.69 13.24 -3.52
CA PHE A 122 1.86 12.44 -4.72
C PHE A 122 3.34 12.11 -4.88
N VAL A 123 3.67 10.82 -4.90
CA VAL A 123 5.05 10.32 -5.01
C VAL A 123 5.12 9.34 -6.17
N ARG A 124 6.01 9.59 -7.13
CA ARG A 124 6.41 8.65 -8.17
C ARG A 124 7.91 8.39 -8.04
N LEU A 125 8.31 7.17 -7.70
CA LEU A 125 9.73 6.79 -7.68
C LEU A 125 9.99 5.70 -8.73
N SER A 126 11.09 5.82 -9.47
CA SER A 126 11.79 4.70 -10.10
C SER A 126 13.01 4.34 -9.26
N GLU A 127 13.44 3.08 -9.33
CA GLU A 127 14.76 2.61 -8.87
C GLU A 127 15.18 3.18 -7.52
N THR A 128 14.44 2.79 -6.47
CA THR A 128 14.66 3.32 -5.13
C THR A 128 15.03 2.23 -4.14
N GLN A 129 16.20 2.38 -3.50
CA GLN A 129 16.64 1.40 -2.50
C GLN A 129 15.79 1.50 -1.21
N LYS A 130 15.61 2.72 -0.65
CA LYS A 130 14.98 2.91 0.68
C LYS A 130 14.11 4.16 0.76
N VAL A 131 12.81 3.96 1.03
CA VAL A 131 11.87 5.02 1.43
C VAL A 131 11.67 4.97 2.95
N GLY A 132 11.90 6.11 3.62
CA GLY A 132 11.81 6.27 5.07
C GLY A 132 10.38 6.38 5.62
N TRP A 133 10.05 7.54 6.19
CA TRP A 133 8.78 7.77 6.90
C TRP A 133 7.89 8.77 6.15
N VAL A 134 6.66 8.34 5.86
CA VAL A 134 5.70 9.12 5.07
C VAL A 134 4.39 9.29 5.85
N LYS A 135 4.05 10.54 6.20
CA LYS A 135 2.92 10.88 7.09
C LYS A 135 2.18 12.17 6.67
N PRO A 136 1.41 12.19 5.56
CA PRO A 136 0.53 13.32 5.24
C PRO A 136 -0.74 13.31 6.10
N ASN A 137 -1.35 14.48 6.34
CA ASN A 137 -2.58 14.53 7.15
C ASN A 137 -3.87 14.25 6.36
N THR A 138 -3.85 14.13 5.02
CA THR A 138 -5.06 13.83 4.25
C THR A 138 -4.87 12.64 3.31
N ASN A 139 -4.44 12.87 2.06
CA ASN A 139 -4.30 11.80 1.06
C ASN A 139 -2.84 11.53 0.69
N LEU A 140 -2.55 10.26 0.41
CA LEU A 140 -1.25 9.80 -0.06
C LEU A 140 -1.44 8.94 -1.31
N PHE A 141 -0.81 9.33 -2.41
CA PHE A 141 -0.71 8.58 -3.64
C PHE A 141 0.76 8.24 -3.88
N VAL A 142 1.08 6.95 -3.94
CA VAL A 142 2.43 6.43 -4.13
C VAL A 142 2.43 5.49 -5.32
N ARG A 143 3.26 5.78 -6.33
CA ARG A 143 3.61 4.87 -7.42
C ARG A 143 5.11 4.58 -7.34
N LEU A 144 5.48 3.33 -7.09
CA LEU A 144 6.88 2.89 -7.16
C LEU A 144 7.05 1.87 -8.28
N SER A 145 8.12 2.01 -9.05
CA SER A 145 8.72 0.96 -9.87
C SER A 145 10.06 0.60 -9.22
N GLU A 146 10.43 -0.68 -9.26
CA GLU A 146 11.72 -1.21 -8.79
C GLU A 146 12.17 -0.69 -7.42
N THR A 147 11.65 -1.31 -6.35
CA THR A 147 11.92 -0.86 -4.99
C THR A 147 12.33 -1.99 -4.05
N GLN A 148 13.51 -1.88 -3.45
CA GLN A 148 13.97 -2.87 -2.48
C GLN A 148 13.16 -2.83 -1.17
N LYS A 149 13.00 -1.63 -0.57
CA LYS A 149 12.39 -1.50 0.77
C LYS A 149 11.55 -0.23 0.93
N VAL A 150 10.27 -0.42 1.23
CA VAL A 150 9.36 0.64 1.72
C VAL A 150 9.20 0.53 3.24
N GLY A 151 9.49 1.62 3.96
CA GLY A 151 9.47 1.68 5.43
C GLY A 151 8.08 1.79 6.05
N TRP A 152 7.79 2.93 6.70
CA TRP A 152 6.57 3.16 7.47
C TRP A 152 5.68 4.21 6.80
N VAL A 153 4.43 3.81 6.52
CA VAL A 153 3.45 4.67 5.83
C VAL A 153 2.18 4.81 6.67
N LYS A 154 1.89 6.05 7.11
CA LYS A 154 0.81 6.33 8.08
C LYS A 154 0.06 7.65 7.77
N PRO A 155 -0.70 7.77 6.68
CA PRO A 155 -1.51 8.95 6.42
C PRO A 155 -2.77 8.96 7.31
N ASN A 156 -3.30 10.13 7.62
CA ASN A 156 -4.46 10.20 8.52
C ASN A 156 -5.79 9.85 7.85
N THR A 157 -5.92 9.89 6.52
CA THR A 157 -7.19 9.62 5.83
C THR A 157 -7.05 8.50 4.80
N ASN A 158 -6.67 8.81 3.55
CA ASN A 158 -6.62 7.82 2.47
C ASN A 158 -5.19 7.54 2.00
N LEU A 159 -4.95 6.28 1.61
CA LEU A 159 -3.71 5.81 1.04
C LEU A 159 -3.97 5.01 -0.24
N PHE A 160 -3.37 5.43 -1.33
CA PHE A 160 -3.33 4.74 -2.61
C PHE A 160 -1.87 4.38 -2.92
N VAL A 161 -1.59 3.09 -3.06
CA VAL A 161 -0.26 2.56 -3.35
C VAL A 161 -0.33 1.68 -4.60
N ARG A 162 0.52 1.96 -5.60
CA ARG A 162 0.80 1.08 -6.73
C ARG A 162 2.29 0.76 -6.74
N LEU A 163 2.67 -0.51 -6.58
CA LEU A 163 4.07 -0.95 -6.70
C LEU A 163 4.20 -1.96 -7.86
N SER A 164 5.27 -1.85 -8.65
CA SER A 164 5.85 -2.97 -9.40
C SER A 164 7.14 -3.42 -8.71
N GLU A 165 7.55 -4.67 -8.96
CA GLU A 165 8.91 -5.17 -8.72
C GLU A 165 9.46 -4.77 -7.34
N THR A 166 8.78 -5.25 -6.29
CA THR A 166 9.08 -4.84 -4.92
C THR A 166 9.51 -6.02 -4.06
N GLN A 167 10.71 -5.94 -3.49
CA GLN A 167 11.20 -7.02 -2.62
C GLN A 167 10.45 -7.04 -1.27
N LYS A 168 10.28 -5.88 -0.61
CA LYS A 168 9.72 -5.80 0.76
C LYS A 168 8.87 -4.56 1.02
N VAL A 169 7.59 -4.78 1.33
CA VAL A 169 6.68 -3.77 1.90
C VAL A 169 6.67 -3.89 3.43
N GLY A 170 6.95 -2.80 4.14
CA GLY A 170 7.04 -2.74 5.60
C GLY A 170 5.69 -2.67 6.34
N TRP A 171 5.46 -1.56 7.05
CA TRP A 171 4.27 -1.35 7.89
C TRP A 171 3.38 -0.25 7.32
N VAL A 172 2.11 -0.58 7.11
CA VAL A 172 1.12 0.32 6.48
C VAL A 172 -0.11 0.46 7.38
N LYS A 173 -0.36 1.69 7.89
CA LYS A 173 -1.40 1.97 8.90
C LYS A 173 -2.12 3.32 8.68
N PRO A 174 -2.95 3.49 7.63
CA PRO A 174 -3.79 4.68 7.49
C PRO A 174 -4.99 4.62 8.45
N ASN A 175 -5.55 5.76 8.85
CA ASN A 175 -6.71 5.70 9.75
C ASN A 175 -8.03 5.41 9.03
N THR A 176 -8.18 5.79 7.75
CA THR A 176 -9.43 5.55 7.01
C THR A 176 -9.19 4.46 5.95
N ASN A 177 -9.14 4.83 4.66
CA ASN A 177 -9.11 3.85 3.57
C ASN A 177 -7.69 3.55 3.08
N LEU A 178 -7.47 2.31 2.65
CA LEU A 178 -6.25 1.83 2.03
C LEU A 178 -6.56 1.09 0.73
N PHE A 179 -5.98 1.56 -0.37
CA PHE A 179 -5.98 0.91 -1.67
C PHE A 179 -4.55 0.54 -2.05
N VAL A 180 -4.29 -0.74 -2.28
CA VAL A 180 -2.98 -1.28 -2.64
C VAL A 180 -3.10 -2.10 -3.92
N ARG A 181 -2.29 -1.80 -4.92
CA ARG A 181 -2.07 -2.66 -6.09
C ARG A 181 -0.59 -3.01 -6.20
N LEU A 182 -0.23 -4.28 -6.13
CA LEU A 182 1.15 -4.74 -6.30
C LEU A 182 1.24 -5.72 -7.48
N SER A 183 2.27 -5.58 -8.31
CA SER A 183 2.80 -6.65 -9.18
C SER A 183 4.11 -7.17 -8.61
N GLU A 184 4.50 -8.38 -8.98
CA GLU A 184 5.87 -8.92 -8.85
C GLU A 184 6.51 -8.63 -7.48
N THR A 185 5.81 -9.05 -6.42
CA THR A 185 6.18 -8.68 -5.05
C THR A 185 6.59 -9.91 -4.24
N GLN A 186 7.83 -9.90 -3.75
CA GLN A 186 8.33 -11.03 -2.95
C GLN A 186 7.65 -11.09 -1.57
N LYS A 187 7.55 -9.97 -0.84
CA LYS A 187 7.05 -9.96 0.55
C LYS A 187 6.25 -8.71 0.91
N VAL A 188 5.01 -8.92 1.33
CA VAL A 188 4.17 -7.90 1.98
C VAL A 188 4.16 -8.13 3.49
N GLY A 189 4.49 -7.10 4.28
CA GLY A 189 4.59 -7.15 5.74
C GLY A 189 3.25 -7.06 6.48
N TRP A 190 3.06 -5.97 7.23
CA TRP A 190 1.92 -5.78 8.13
C TRP A 190 1.02 -4.64 7.66
N VAL A 191 -0.27 -4.94 7.46
CA VAL A 191 -1.26 -4.00 6.93
C VAL A 191 -2.45 -3.89 7.90
N LYS A 192 -2.66 -2.70 8.48
CA LYS A 192 -3.64 -2.48 9.57
C LYS A 192 -4.36 -1.13 9.48
N PRO A 193 -5.24 -0.88 8.49
CA PRO A 193 -6.04 0.35 8.45
C PRO A 193 -7.21 0.32 9.44
N ASN A 194 -7.69 1.47 9.92
CA ASN A 194 -8.80 1.48 10.87
C ASN A 194 -10.21 1.44 10.22
N THR A 195 -10.37 1.59 8.90
CA THR A 195 -11.68 1.32 8.25
C THR A 195 -11.58 0.28 7.13
N ASN A 196 -11.46 0.71 5.87
CA ASN A 196 -11.52 -0.16 4.70
C ASN A 196 -10.14 -0.45 4.12
N LEU A 197 -9.97 -1.68 3.61
CA LEU A 197 -8.78 -2.14 2.91
C LEU A 197 -9.16 -2.81 1.60
N PHE A 198 -8.59 -2.33 0.50
CA PHE A 198 -8.67 -2.92 -0.83
C PHE A 198 -7.25 -3.30 -1.27
N VAL A 199 -7.04 -4.57 -1.59
CA VAL A 199 -5.74 -5.10 -2.03
C VAL A 199 -5.94 -5.88 -3.32
N GLY A 200 -5.22 -5.48 -4.37
CA GLY A 200 -5.05 -6.27 -5.60
C GLY A 200 -3.57 -6.69 -5.72
N LEU A 201 -3.25 -7.98 -5.71
CA LEU A 201 -1.88 -8.45 -5.94
C LEU A 201 -1.83 -9.37 -7.15
N SER A 202 -0.83 -9.19 -8.01
CA SER A 202 -0.37 -10.22 -8.97
C SER A 202 0.98 -10.77 -8.53
N GLU A 203 1.33 -11.96 -9.00
CA GLU A 203 2.69 -12.53 -8.97
C GLU A 203 3.40 -12.35 -7.62
N THR A 204 2.72 -12.75 -6.54
CA THR A 204 3.16 -12.46 -5.17
C THR A 204 3.59 -13.73 -4.44
N GLN A 205 4.85 -13.76 -3.99
CA GLN A 205 5.35 -14.94 -3.29
C GLN A 205 4.76 -15.06 -1.87
N LYS A 206 4.71 -13.97 -1.09
CA LYS A 206 4.29 -14.03 0.33
C LYS A 206 3.53 -12.79 0.79
N VAL A 207 2.29 -12.99 1.24
CA VAL A 207 1.49 -12.00 1.99
C VAL A 207 1.55 -12.31 3.48
N GLY A 208 1.93 -11.33 4.29
CA GLY A 208 2.09 -11.45 5.74
C GLY A 208 0.78 -11.40 6.54
N TRP A 209 0.61 -10.32 7.32
CA TRP A 209 -0.51 -10.16 8.26
C TRP A 209 -1.41 -8.98 7.87
N VAL A 210 -2.70 -9.26 7.73
CA VAL A 210 -3.70 -8.28 7.29
C VAL A 210 -4.85 -8.20 8.31
N LYS A 211 -5.01 -7.04 8.95
CA LYS A 211 -5.95 -6.84 10.08
C LYS A 211 -6.64 -5.46 10.07
N PRO A 212 -7.57 -5.17 9.14
CA PRO A 212 -8.35 -3.94 9.18
C PRO A 212 -9.46 -4.01 10.24
N ASN A 213 -9.90 -2.86 10.78
CA ASN A 213 -10.95 -2.85 11.81
C ASN A 213 -12.39 -2.87 11.25
N THR A 214 -12.59 -2.80 9.93
CA THR A 214 -13.93 -2.94 9.32
C THR A 214 -13.85 -3.88 8.13
N ASN A 215 -13.86 -3.37 6.90
CA ASN A 215 -13.99 -4.19 5.69
C ASN A 215 -12.63 -4.47 5.04
N LEU A 216 -12.51 -5.66 4.47
CA LEU A 216 -11.35 -6.12 3.70
C LEU A 216 -11.80 -6.70 2.36
N PHE A 217 -11.28 -6.16 1.27
CA PHE A 217 -11.42 -6.67 -0.09
C PHE A 217 -10.04 -7.07 -0.59
N VAL A 218 -9.87 -8.32 -1.01
CA VAL A 218 -8.61 -8.90 -1.48
C VAL A 218 -8.86 -9.61 -2.79
N GLY A 219 -8.20 -9.17 -3.86
CA GLY A 219 -8.08 -9.88 -5.13
C GLY A 219 -6.62 -10.30 -5.33
N LEU A 220 -6.34 -11.61 -5.43
CA LEU A 220 -4.98 -12.10 -5.73
C LEU A 220 -5.00 -12.97 -7.00
N SER A 221 -4.01 -12.77 -7.87
CA SER A 221 -3.62 -13.74 -8.90
C SER A 221 -2.24 -14.31 -8.56
N GLU A 222 -1.92 -15.48 -9.13
CA GLU A 222 -0.56 -16.06 -9.20
C GLU A 222 0.22 -15.97 -7.86
N THR A 223 -0.44 -16.38 -6.77
CA THR A 223 0.07 -16.14 -5.42
C THR A 223 0.50 -17.45 -4.75
N GLN A 224 1.77 -17.54 -4.36
CA GLN A 224 2.27 -18.76 -3.71
C GLN A 224 1.72 -18.93 -2.29
N LYS A 225 1.76 -17.88 -1.45
CA LYS A 225 1.41 -17.99 -0.02
C LYS A 225 0.71 -16.76 0.55
N VAL A 226 -0.49 -16.96 1.06
CA VAL A 226 -1.23 -15.99 1.89
C VAL A 226 -1.15 -16.40 3.36
N GLY A 227 -0.72 -15.49 4.23
CA GLY A 227 -0.54 -15.72 5.66
C GLY A 227 -1.82 -15.67 6.49
N TRP A 228 -1.93 -14.64 7.34
CA TRP A 228 -3.02 -14.49 8.32
C TRP A 228 -3.91 -13.30 8.00
N VAL A 229 -5.21 -13.54 7.87
CA VAL A 229 -6.22 -12.54 7.50
C VAL A 229 -7.32 -12.48 8.57
N LYS A 230 -7.41 -11.35 9.29
CA LYS A 230 -8.30 -11.19 10.46
C LYS A 230 -8.97 -9.80 10.52
N PRO A 231 -9.92 -9.46 9.63
CA PRO A 231 -10.67 -8.22 9.73
C PRO A 231 -11.73 -8.31 10.84
N ASN A 232 -12.15 -7.18 11.41
CA ASN A 232 -13.12 -7.22 12.50
C ASN A 232 -14.58 -7.37 12.05
N THR A 233 -14.97 -6.92 10.84
CA THR A 233 -16.30 -7.20 10.29
C THR A 233 -16.20 -8.06 9.04
N ASN A 234 -16.27 -7.46 7.84
CA ASN A 234 -16.46 -8.18 6.59
C ASN A 234 -15.15 -8.47 5.87
N LEU A 235 -15.08 -9.65 5.25
CA LEU A 235 -13.99 -10.08 4.39
C LEU A 235 -14.53 -10.57 3.05
N PHE A 236 -14.02 -10.00 1.97
CA PHE A 236 -14.24 -10.41 0.58
C PHE A 236 -12.88 -10.81 -0.01
N VAL A 237 -12.78 -12.05 -0.48
CA VAL A 237 -11.55 -12.65 -1.01
C VAL A 237 -11.86 -13.27 -2.38
N GLY A 238 -11.21 -12.80 -3.43
CA GLY A 238 -11.16 -13.46 -4.74
C GLY A 238 -9.72 -13.89 -5.03
N LEU A 239 -9.49 -15.19 -5.20
CA LEU A 239 -8.17 -15.73 -5.56
C LEU A 239 -8.25 -16.50 -6.88
N SER A 240 -7.28 -16.28 -7.76
CA SER A 240 -6.93 -17.18 -8.87
C SER A 240 -5.55 -17.78 -8.62
N GLU A 241 -5.26 -18.93 -9.24
CA GLU A 241 -3.91 -19.51 -9.38
C GLU A 241 -3.08 -19.48 -8.09
N THR A 242 -3.70 -19.88 -6.97
CA THR A 242 -3.13 -19.71 -5.64
C THR A 242 -2.71 -21.04 -5.04
N GLN A 243 -1.42 -21.19 -4.69
CA GLN A 243 -0.92 -22.45 -4.15
C GLN A 243 -1.40 -22.69 -2.71
N LYS A 244 -1.29 -21.70 -1.81
CA LYS A 244 -1.56 -21.87 -0.37
C LYS A 244 -2.19 -20.65 0.29
N VAL A 245 -3.37 -20.85 0.87
CA VAL A 245 -4.03 -19.90 1.79
C VAL A 245 -3.91 -20.39 3.22
N GLY A 246 -3.45 -19.53 4.13
CA GLY A 246 -3.23 -19.85 5.55
C GLY A 246 -4.50 -19.81 6.41
N TRP A 247 -4.56 -18.83 7.31
CA TRP A 247 -5.62 -18.72 8.33
C TRP A 247 -6.50 -17.49 8.08
N VAL A 248 -7.81 -17.72 8.01
CA VAL A 248 -8.82 -16.70 7.73
C VAL A 248 -9.88 -16.67 8.84
N LYS A 249 -9.94 -15.57 9.60
CA LYS A 249 -10.80 -15.45 10.80
C LYS A 249 -11.44 -14.06 10.95
N PRO A 250 -12.45 -13.68 10.15
CA PRO A 250 -13.21 -12.44 10.37
C PRO A 250 -14.21 -12.59 11.53
N ASN A 251 -14.54 -11.49 12.23
CA ASN A 251 -15.52 -11.56 13.33
C ASN A 251 -16.99 -11.41 12.89
N THR A 252 -17.30 -11.16 11.61
CA THR A 252 -18.67 -11.29 11.09
C THR A 252 -18.68 -12.13 9.81
N ASN A 253 -18.84 -11.51 8.64
CA ASN A 253 -19.10 -12.17 7.37
C ASN A 253 -17.81 -12.45 6.59
N LEU A 254 -17.79 -13.58 5.89
CA LEU A 254 -16.74 -13.99 4.98
C LEU A 254 -17.32 -14.41 3.63
N PHE A 255 -16.85 -13.78 2.56
CA PHE A 255 -17.12 -14.12 1.17
C PHE A 255 -15.80 -14.54 0.52
N VAL A 256 -15.73 -15.76 0.00
CA VAL A 256 -14.54 -16.30 -0.67
C VAL A 256 -14.94 -16.82 -2.05
N ARG A 257 -14.24 -16.41 -3.10
CA ARG A 257 -14.27 -17.00 -4.43
C ARG A 257 -12.87 -17.48 -4.79
N LEU A 258 -12.69 -18.77 -5.04
CA LEU A 258 -11.42 -19.36 -5.45
C LEU A 258 -11.57 -19.99 -6.84
N SER A 259 -10.60 -19.75 -7.71
CA SER A 259 -10.29 -20.55 -8.90
C SER A 259 -8.92 -21.18 -8.72
N GLU A 260 -8.67 -22.33 -9.36
CA GLU A 260 -7.34 -22.90 -9.58
C GLU A 260 -6.45 -22.92 -8.32
N THR A 261 -7.05 -23.30 -7.19
CA THR A 261 -6.41 -23.17 -5.88
C THR A 261 -6.02 -24.53 -5.32
N GLN A 262 -4.72 -24.73 -5.05
CA GLN A 262 -4.24 -26.04 -4.59
C GLN A 262 -4.64 -26.33 -3.14
N LYS A 263 -4.44 -25.39 -2.20
CA LYS A 263 -4.65 -25.63 -0.77
C LYS A 263 -5.20 -24.43 -0.01
N VAL A 264 -6.34 -24.64 0.66
CA VAL A 264 -6.91 -23.71 1.65
C VAL A 264 -6.74 -24.28 3.05
N GLY A 265 -6.23 -23.48 3.99
CA GLY A 265 -5.98 -23.87 5.38
C GLY A 265 -7.21 -23.86 6.27
N TRP A 266 -7.25 -22.92 7.21
CA TRP A 266 -8.28 -22.83 8.25
C TRP A 266 -9.16 -21.60 8.07
N VAL A 267 -10.47 -21.82 8.03
CA VAL A 267 -11.50 -20.79 7.80
C VAL A 267 -12.51 -20.80 8.94
N LYS A 268 -12.50 -19.75 9.78
CA LYS A 268 -13.35 -19.65 10.99
C LYS A 268 -13.98 -18.25 11.15
N PRO A 269 -15.01 -17.88 10.37
CA PRO A 269 -15.78 -16.66 10.61
C PRO A 269 -16.73 -16.83 11.81
N ASN A 270 -17.02 -15.74 12.53
CA ASN A 270 -17.90 -15.83 13.68
C ASN A 270 -19.41 -15.78 13.36
N THR A 271 -19.85 -15.39 12.15
CA THR A 271 -21.27 -15.50 11.76
C THR A 271 -21.45 -16.26 10.45
N ASN A 272 -21.34 -15.56 9.31
CA ASN A 272 -21.69 -16.10 7.99
C ASN A 272 -20.46 -16.40 7.14
N LEU A 273 -20.53 -17.50 6.40
CA LEU A 273 -19.53 -17.91 5.42
C LEU A 273 -20.19 -18.22 4.08
N PHE A 274 -19.74 -17.54 3.03
CA PHE A 274 -20.08 -17.79 1.64
C PHE A 274 -18.81 -18.20 0.89
N VAL A 275 -18.81 -19.39 0.29
CA VAL A 275 -17.66 -19.93 -0.47
C VAL A 275 -18.11 -20.36 -1.86
N GLY A 276 -17.47 -19.83 -2.90
CA GLY A 276 -17.53 -20.38 -4.26
C GLY A 276 -16.15 -20.92 -4.64
N LEU A 277 -16.07 -22.21 -4.98
CA LEU A 277 -14.85 -22.88 -5.42
C LEU A 277 -15.02 -23.38 -6.86
N SER A 278 -14.04 -23.08 -7.71
CA SER A 278 -13.76 -23.78 -8.98
C SER A 278 -12.37 -24.42 -8.87
N GLU A 279 -12.17 -25.57 -9.52
CA GLU A 279 -10.86 -26.19 -9.75
C GLU A 279 -9.94 -26.22 -8.52
N THR A 280 -10.52 -26.56 -7.37
CA THR A 280 -9.85 -26.47 -6.07
C THR A 280 -9.45 -27.87 -5.59
N GLN A 281 -8.14 -28.12 -5.43
CA GLN A 281 -7.67 -29.47 -5.09
C GLN A 281 -8.01 -29.84 -3.64
N LYS A 282 -7.69 -28.97 -2.66
CA LYS A 282 -7.86 -29.29 -1.22
C LYS A 282 -8.33 -28.10 -0.38
N VAL A 283 -9.45 -28.29 0.32
CA VAL A 283 -9.92 -27.40 1.40
C VAL A 283 -9.68 -28.06 2.76
N GLY A 284 -9.13 -27.31 3.71
CA GLY A 284 -8.86 -27.77 5.07
C GLY A 284 -10.08 -27.72 5.99
N TRP A 285 -10.00 -26.93 7.05
CA TRP A 285 -11.02 -26.87 8.11
C TRP A 285 -11.91 -25.64 7.96
N VAL A 286 -13.22 -25.85 7.96
CA VAL A 286 -14.25 -24.82 7.79
C VAL A 286 -15.24 -24.87 8.97
N LYS A 287 -15.22 -23.84 9.83
CA LYS A 287 -16.08 -23.75 11.02
C LYS A 287 -16.68 -22.35 11.23
N PRO A 288 -17.77 -21.99 10.53
CA PRO A 288 -18.58 -20.81 10.88
C PRO A 288 -19.42 -21.07 12.13
N ASN A 289 -19.64 -20.04 12.97
CA ASN A 289 -20.51 -20.23 14.14
C ASN A 289 -22.01 -20.11 13.84
N THR A 290 -22.44 -19.75 12.62
CA THR A 290 -23.86 -19.61 12.29
C THR A 290 -24.19 -20.26 10.94
N ASN A 291 -24.03 -19.54 9.82
CA ASN A 291 -24.45 -20.00 8.50
C ASN A 291 -23.26 -20.32 7.59
N LEU A 292 -23.38 -21.41 6.84
CA LEU A 292 -22.45 -21.80 5.79
C LEU A 292 -23.18 -21.97 4.45
N PHE A 293 -22.75 -21.22 3.44
CA PHE A 293 -23.17 -21.36 2.04
C PHE A 293 -21.96 -21.77 1.21
N VAL A 294 -22.04 -22.90 0.51
CA VAL A 294 -20.97 -23.43 -0.34
C VAL A 294 -21.49 -23.70 -1.74
N ARG A 295 -20.80 -23.19 -2.75
CA ARG A 295 -20.93 -23.60 -4.15
C ARG A 295 -19.62 -24.24 -4.61
N LEU A 296 -19.67 -25.47 -5.10
CA LEU A 296 -18.52 -26.20 -5.61
C LEU A 296 -18.69 -26.53 -7.10
N SER A 297 -17.66 -26.25 -7.90
CA SER A 297 -17.36 -26.90 -9.17
C SER A 297 -15.99 -27.54 -9.07
N GLU A 298 -15.81 -28.73 -9.66
CA GLU A 298 -14.50 -29.35 -9.91
C GLU A 298 -13.55 -29.36 -8.69
N THR A 299 -14.11 -29.56 -7.50
CA THR A 299 -13.37 -29.53 -6.23
C THR A 299 -13.06 -30.94 -5.78
N GLN A 300 -11.78 -31.31 -5.76
CA GLN A 300 -11.37 -32.71 -5.56
C GLN A 300 -11.56 -33.19 -4.11
N LYS A 301 -11.11 -32.42 -3.10
CA LYS A 301 -11.20 -32.83 -1.68
C LYS A 301 -11.57 -31.66 -0.78
N VAL A 302 -12.66 -31.85 -0.01
CA VAL A 302 -13.07 -30.96 1.08
C VAL A 302 -12.82 -31.67 2.40
N GLY A 303 -12.14 -31.00 3.33
CA GLY A 303 -11.89 -31.48 4.68
C GLY A 303 -13.08 -31.27 5.62
N TRP A 304 -12.79 -31.06 6.91
CA TRP A 304 -13.83 -30.97 7.94
C TRP A 304 -14.64 -29.68 7.83
N VAL A 305 -15.96 -29.86 7.67
CA VAL A 305 -16.95 -28.79 7.63
C VAL A 305 -17.89 -28.94 8.83
N LYS A 306 -17.94 -27.93 9.71
CA LYS A 306 -18.84 -27.92 10.88
C LYS A 306 -19.40 -26.52 11.14
N PRO A 307 -20.55 -26.13 10.54
CA PRO A 307 -21.35 -25.02 11.05
C PRO A 307 -21.94 -25.37 12.42
N ASN A 308 -22.31 -24.37 13.21
CA ASN A 308 -23.08 -24.60 14.45
C ASN A 308 -24.60 -24.46 14.24
N THR A 309 -25.08 -23.91 13.10
CA THR A 309 -26.51 -23.68 12.86
C THR A 309 -26.93 -24.23 11.49
N ASN A 310 -26.61 -23.55 10.39
CA ASN A 310 -27.15 -23.90 9.07
C ASN A 310 -26.05 -24.24 8.05
N LEU A 311 -26.35 -25.21 7.18
CA LEU A 311 -25.52 -25.65 6.05
C LEU A 311 -26.33 -25.62 4.75
N PHE A 312 -25.85 -24.88 3.75
CA PHE A 312 -26.38 -24.85 2.40
C PHE A 312 -25.26 -25.20 1.42
N VAL A 313 -25.46 -26.23 0.59
CA VAL A 313 -24.47 -26.71 -0.38
C VAL A 313 -25.11 -26.81 -1.76
N ARG A 314 -24.43 -26.28 -2.78
CA ARG A 314 -24.75 -26.47 -4.20
C ARG A 314 -23.54 -27.05 -4.92
N LEU A 315 -23.72 -28.18 -5.57
CA LEU A 315 -22.70 -28.83 -6.40
C LEU A 315 -23.04 -28.64 -7.87
N SER A 316 -22.01 -28.40 -8.70
CA SER A 316 -22.06 -28.57 -10.15
C SER A 316 -20.89 -29.46 -10.55
N GLU A 317 -21.20 -30.71 -10.91
CA GLU A 317 -20.30 -31.78 -11.36
C GLU A 317 -19.12 -32.12 -10.41
N THR A 318 -19.19 -33.32 -9.85
CA THR A 318 -18.13 -33.91 -9.02
C THR A 318 -17.86 -35.34 -9.44
N GLN A 319 -16.63 -35.67 -9.83
CA GLN A 319 -16.20 -37.07 -9.81
C GLN A 319 -16.11 -37.55 -8.36
N HIS A 320 -16.63 -38.75 -8.09
CA HIS A 320 -16.93 -39.25 -6.75
C HIS A 320 -15.68 -39.56 -5.92
N GLU A 321 -15.58 -38.96 -4.72
CA GLU A 321 -14.99 -39.58 -3.50
C GLU A 321 -15.17 -38.68 -2.23
N SER A 322 -16.39 -38.22 -1.93
CA SER A 322 -16.65 -37.34 -0.77
C SER A 322 -17.45 -38.02 0.37
N LYS A 323 -16.77 -38.33 1.48
CA LYS A 323 -17.43 -38.72 2.74
C LYS A 323 -17.92 -37.49 3.51
N LEU A 324 -19.11 -37.01 3.16
CA LEU A 324 -19.88 -36.12 4.03
C LEU A 324 -20.47 -36.96 5.17
N LEU A 325 -19.96 -36.79 6.39
CA LEU A 325 -20.52 -37.46 7.58
C LEU A 325 -21.83 -36.76 7.98
N ASN A 326 -22.93 -37.51 7.96
CA ASN A 326 -24.22 -37.12 8.54
C ASN A 326 -24.11 -36.94 10.07
N TRP A 327 -25.08 -36.27 10.68
CA TRP A 327 -25.12 -36.02 12.13
C TRP A 327 -26.21 -36.88 12.80
N ASP A 328 -25.84 -37.61 13.86
CA ASP A 328 -26.73 -38.41 14.73
C ASP A 328 -26.88 -37.81 16.15
N SER A 329 -27.85 -38.31 16.93
CA SER A 329 -27.97 -38.09 18.39
C SER A 329 -28.55 -39.35 19.08
N PRO A 330 -28.08 -39.75 20.29
CA PRO A 330 -28.24 -41.12 20.80
C PRO A 330 -29.58 -41.43 21.50
N GLY A 331 -29.97 -42.72 21.57
CA GLY A 331 -31.35 -43.16 21.90
C GLY A 331 -31.64 -43.68 23.32
N ARG A 332 -32.93 -43.98 23.58
CA ARG A 332 -33.52 -44.57 24.81
C ARG A 332 -34.66 -45.54 24.47
N LEU A 333 -34.91 -46.50 25.38
CA LEU A 333 -36.11 -47.33 25.43
C LEU A 333 -36.82 -47.09 26.78
N GLY A 334 -38.00 -46.44 26.78
CA GLY A 334 -38.92 -46.30 27.92
C GLY A 334 -38.80 -45.00 28.75
N GLY A 335 -39.96 -44.38 29.05
CA GLY A 335 -40.05 -43.22 29.97
C GLY A 335 -40.49 -41.86 29.41
N VAL A 336 -40.93 -41.79 28.14
CA VAL A 336 -41.63 -40.62 27.56
C VAL A 336 -40.73 -39.38 27.35
N ASP A 337 -39.67 -39.54 26.55
CA ASP A 337 -38.81 -38.49 25.96
C ASP A 337 -39.53 -37.50 24.98
N GLY A 338 -40.88 -37.42 24.98
CA GLY A 338 -41.79 -37.07 23.87
C GLY A 338 -42.83 -38.17 23.69
#